data_AF-A0A2V8ZU47-F1
#
_entry.id   AF-A0A2V8ZU47-F1
#
_cell.length_a   1.000
_cell.length_b   1.000
_cell.length_c   1.000
_cell.angle_alpha   90.00
_cell.angle_beta   90.00
_cell.angle_gamma   90.00
#
_symmetry.space_group_name_H-M   'P 1'
#
loop_
_entity.id
_entity.type
_entity.pdbx_description
1 polymer ?
#
loop_
_entity_poly.entity_id
_entity_poly.type
_entity_poly.pdbx_seq_one_letter_code
_entity_poly.pdbx_strand_id
1 'polypeptide(L)'
;MAQSKKDVLATLQAELAFVERGGYRTPQQAAWRPQFIFEDSPTCINYRNFGERHSCSQCALIDFVPNGLKQERFPCRHTPLDDSGHTLDFLYRTATEEEAHAIVTSWLRNTIAQLKYELASGDFPIPQ
;
A
#
# COMPACT_ATOMS: atom_id res chain seq x y z
N MET A 1 -18.10 -6.37 3.19
CA MET A 1 -18.48 -4.97 2.91
C MET A 1 -17.34 -4.37 2.11
N ALA A 2 -17.62 -3.73 0.98
CA ALA A 2 -16.59 -3.00 0.24
C ALA A 2 -16.18 -1.78 1.09
N GLN A 3 -14.88 -1.48 1.11
CA GLN A 3 -14.33 -0.38 1.88
C GLN A 3 -14.79 0.93 1.24
N SER A 4 -15.33 1.87 2.01
CA SER A 4 -15.75 3.15 1.41
C SER A 4 -14.52 3.95 0.98
N LYS A 5 -14.66 4.86 0.01
CA LYS A 5 -13.56 5.75 -0.40
C LYS A 5 -12.95 6.52 0.78
N LYS A 6 -13.77 6.87 1.78
CA LYS A 6 -13.32 7.54 3.01
C LYS A 6 -12.46 6.61 3.87
N ASP A 7 -12.82 5.33 3.96
CA ASP A 7 -12.05 4.33 4.70
C ASP A 7 -10.71 4.07 4.00
N VAL A 8 -10.71 3.94 2.66
CA VAL A 8 -9.50 3.81 1.86
C VAL A 8 -8.58 5.02 2.07
N LEU A 9 -9.12 6.23 1.95
CA LEU A 9 -8.37 7.45 2.20
C LEU A 9 -7.77 7.48 3.60
N ALA A 10 -8.54 7.15 4.63
CA ALA A 10 -8.06 7.12 6.01
C ALA A 10 -6.93 6.09 6.19
N THR A 11 -7.04 4.90 5.58
CA THR A 11 -5.98 3.89 5.59
C THR A 11 -4.71 4.39 4.92
N LEU A 12 -4.79 4.99 3.73
CA LEU A 12 -3.61 5.52 3.03
C LEU A 12 -2.97 6.68 3.81
N GLN A 13 -3.75 7.55 4.45
CA GLN A 13 -3.21 8.61 5.30
C GLN A 13 -2.49 8.05 6.53
N ALA A 14 -3.03 7.01 7.15
CA ALA A 14 -2.37 6.33 8.27
C ALA A 14 -1.04 5.68 7.82
N GLU A 15 -1.03 5.08 6.63
CA GLU A 15 0.17 4.49 6.02
C GLU A 15 1.24 5.54 5.74
N LEU A 16 0.87 6.65 5.10
CA LEU A 16 1.80 7.76 4.83
C LEU A 16 2.42 8.29 6.13
N ALA A 17 1.60 8.49 7.15
CA ALA A 17 2.08 8.95 8.45
C ALA A 17 3.00 7.92 9.13
N PHE A 18 2.78 6.62 8.91
CA PHE A 18 3.66 5.55 9.39
C PHE A 18 5.02 5.58 8.67
N VAL A 19 5.02 5.70 7.34
CA VAL A 19 6.23 5.83 6.53
C VAL A 19 7.05 7.06 6.93
N GLU A 20 6.40 8.23 7.04
CA GLU A 20 7.06 9.51 7.36
C GLU A 20 7.67 9.54 8.77
N ARG A 21 7.08 8.80 9.72
CA ARG A 21 7.67 8.61 11.06
C ARG A 21 8.82 7.60 11.09
N GLY A 22 9.22 7.05 9.94
CA GLY A 22 10.29 6.06 9.84
C GLY A 22 9.87 4.67 10.29
N GLY A 23 8.58 4.31 10.16
CA GLY A 23 8.03 3.02 10.59
C GLY A 23 8.78 1.80 10.02
N TYR A 24 9.35 1.93 8.83
CA TYR A 24 10.18 0.90 8.19
C TYR A 24 11.69 1.06 8.41
N ARG A 25 12.17 2.24 8.83
CA ARG A 25 13.61 2.53 9.00
C ARG A 25 14.20 1.94 10.28
N THR A 26 13.37 1.66 11.28
CA THR A 26 13.83 1.03 12.52
C THR A 26 13.32 -0.40 12.57
N PRO A 27 14.16 -1.41 12.32
CA PRO A 27 13.75 -2.80 12.45
C PRO A 27 13.70 -3.18 13.94
N GLN A 28 12.84 -2.52 14.73
CA GLN A 28 12.66 -2.89 16.15
C GLN A 28 12.10 -4.32 16.29
N GLN A 29 11.45 -4.83 15.24
CA GLN A 29 10.69 -6.09 15.29
C GLN A 29 11.32 -7.23 14.46
N ALA A 30 12.11 -6.91 13.43
CA ALA A 30 12.64 -7.92 12.51
C ALA A 30 13.99 -7.52 11.89
N ALA A 31 15.01 -7.26 12.72
CA ALA A 31 16.38 -7.01 12.25
C ALA A 31 16.99 -8.18 11.44
N TRP A 32 16.36 -9.36 11.47
CA TRP A 32 16.79 -10.57 10.77
C TRP A 32 16.24 -10.69 9.34
N ARG A 33 15.35 -9.78 8.89
CA ARG A 33 14.85 -9.75 7.51
C ARG A 33 14.54 -8.33 7.02
N PRO A 34 14.49 -8.09 5.70
CA PRO A 34 13.98 -6.84 5.14
C PRO A 34 12.55 -6.55 5.62
N GLN A 35 12.22 -5.25 5.74
CA GLN A 35 10.85 -4.81 6.01
C GLN A 35 10.04 -4.84 4.71
N PHE A 36 8.84 -5.42 4.77
CA PHE A 36 7.92 -5.42 3.64
C PHE A 36 6.91 -4.28 3.78
N ILE A 37 7.05 -3.28 2.93
CA ILE A 37 6.12 -2.16 2.78
C ILE A 37 4.68 -2.67 2.62
N PHE A 38 3.75 -2.01 3.31
CA PHE A 38 2.36 -2.39 3.57
C PHE A 38 2.18 -3.63 4.43
N GLU A 39 2.88 -4.73 4.17
CA GLU A 39 2.69 -5.98 4.93
C GLU A 39 3.08 -5.87 6.40
N ASP A 40 4.17 -5.14 6.68
CA ASP A 40 4.69 -4.89 8.01
C ASP A 40 4.13 -3.58 8.61
N SER A 41 3.09 -3.01 8.00
CA SER A 41 2.37 -1.85 8.53
C SER A 41 1.19 -2.23 9.43
N PRO A 42 0.90 -1.45 10.49
CA PRO A 42 -0.37 -1.53 11.22
C PRO A 42 -1.64 -1.38 10.36
N THR A 43 -1.54 -0.88 9.13
CA THR A 43 -2.68 -0.77 8.20
C THR A 43 -3.05 -2.09 7.54
N CYS A 44 -2.16 -3.08 7.57
CA CYS A 44 -2.41 -4.42 7.05
C CYS A 44 -3.32 -5.21 7.98
N ILE A 45 -4.37 -5.84 7.42
CA ILE A 45 -5.27 -6.73 8.18
C ILE A 45 -4.55 -7.96 8.77
N ASN A 46 -3.39 -8.31 8.20
CA ASN A 46 -2.54 -9.40 8.67
C ASN A 46 -1.33 -8.93 9.49
N TYR A 47 -1.28 -7.65 9.87
CA TYR A 47 -0.21 -7.13 10.71
C TYR A 47 -0.15 -7.86 12.05
N ARG A 48 1.02 -8.44 12.37
CA ARG A 48 1.25 -9.25 13.58
C ARG A 48 0.25 -10.43 13.75
N ASN A 49 -0.36 -10.89 12.65
CA ASN A 49 -1.15 -12.11 12.67
C ASN A 49 -0.23 -13.33 12.55
N PHE A 50 -0.12 -14.10 13.63
CA PHE A 50 0.65 -15.35 13.68
C PHE A 50 -0.18 -16.59 13.35
N GLY A 51 -1.49 -16.43 13.15
CA GLY A 51 -2.43 -17.49 12.80
C GLY A 51 -2.68 -17.60 11.29
N GLU A 52 -3.88 -18.08 10.94
CA GLU A 52 -4.33 -18.14 9.56
C GLU A 52 -4.51 -16.73 8.97
N ARG A 53 -4.04 -16.52 7.74
CA ARG A 53 -4.09 -15.20 7.11
C ARG A 53 -5.51 -14.86 6.68
N HIS A 54 -5.95 -13.66 7.00
CA HIS A 54 -7.15 -13.07 6.44
C HIS A 54 -6.95 -12.76 4.96
N SER A 55 -8.02 -12.91 4.17
CA SER A 55 -8.00 -12.54 2.75
C SER A 55 -7.79 -11.03 2.57
N CYS A 56 -6.85 -10.67 1.71
CA CYS A 56 -6.62 -9.28 1.32
C CYS A 56 -7.77 -8.67 0.51
N SER A 57 -8.80 -9.45 0.13
CA SER A 57 -10.00 -8.94 -0.55
C SER A 57 -10.78 -7.91 0.28
N GLN A 58 -10.52 -7.80 1.58
CA GLN A 58 -11.14 -6.84 2.49
C GLN A 58 -10.19 -5.68 2.87
N CYS A 59 -9.02 -5.57 2.24
CA CYS A 59 -8.03 -4.54 2.52
C CYS A 59 -8.22 -3.33 1.60
N ALA A 60 -7.96 -2.12 2.12
CA ALA A 60 -8.03 -0.87 1.36
C ALA A 60 -7.13 -0.84 0.11
N LEU A 61 -6.03 -1.61 0.13
CA LEU A 61 -5.10 -1.65 -0.99
C LEU A 61 -5.58 -2.52 -2.16
N ILE A 62 -6.59 -3.37 -1.96
CA ILE A 62 -6.99 -4.35 -2.99
C ILE A 62 -7.51 -3.70 -4.26
N ASP A 63 -8.12 -2.52 -4.15
CA ASP A 63 -8.69 -1.80 -5.30
C ASP A 63 -7.61 -1.25 -6.24
N PHE A 64 -6.37 -1.10 -5.75
CA PHE A 64 -5.22 -0.68 -6.55
C PHE A 64 -4.47 -1.84 -7.20
N VAL A 65 -4.81 -3.08 -6.84
CA VAL A 65 -4.16 -4.27 -7.41
C VAL A 65 -4.84 -4.63 -8.74
N PRO A 66 -4.08 -4.90 -9.82
CA PRO A 66 -4.66 -5.37 -11.07
C PRO A 66 -5.51 -6.64 -10.87
N ASN A 67 -6.67 -6.73 -11.52
CA ASN A 67 -7.66 -7.79 -11.28
C ASN A 67 -7.08 -9.22 -11.36
N GLY A 68 -6.16 -9.48 -12.30
CA GLY A 68 -5.52 -10.79 -12.46
C GLY A 68 -4.58 -11.18 -11.32
N LEU A 69 -4.14 -10.23 -10.50
CA LEU A 69 -3.16 -10.43 -9.43
C LEU A 69 -3.79 -10.36 -8.04
N LYS A 70 -5.11 -10.13 -7.94
CA LYS A 70 -5.84 -10.06 -6.65
C LYS A 70 -5.86 -11.39 -5.88
N GLN A 71 -5.63 -12.51 -6.57
CA GLN A 71 -5.59 -13.86 -5.98
C GLN A 71 -4.19 -14.30 -5.56
N GLU A 72 -3.17 -13.48 -5.81
CA GLU A 72 -1.79 -13.78 -5.39
C GLU A 72 -1.67 -13.84 -3.87
N ARG A 73 -0.63 -14.49 -3.36
CA ARG A 73 -0.41 -14.62 -1.91
C ARG A 73 -0.23 -13.27 -1.22
N PHE A 74 0.36 -12.30 -1.91
CA PHE A 74 0.60 -10.94 -1.42
C PHE A 74 0.15 -9.92 -2.47
N PRO A 75 -1.16 -9.72 -2.67
CA PRO A 75 -1.68 -8.89 -3.76
C PRO A 75 -1.16 -7.45 -3.73
N CYS A 76 -0.99 -6.88 -2.53
CA CYS A 76 -0.47 -5.53 -2.33
C CYS A 76 0.94 -5.30 -2.90
N ARG A 77 1.73 -6.36 -3.15
CA ARG A 77 3.03 -6.23 -3.81
C ARG A 77 2.91 -5.87 -5.28
N HIS A 78 1.75 -6.11 -5.88
CA HIS A 78 1.47 -5.86 -7.29
C HIS A 78 0.74 -4.54 -7.54
N THR A 79 0.59 -3.71 -6.51
CA THR A 79 0.09 -2.35 -6.65
C THR A 79 1.06 -1.54 -7.53
N PRO A 80 0.58 -0.92 -8.63
CA PRO A 80 1.39 -0.01 -9.45
C PRO A 80 1.64 1.28 -8.67
N LEU A 81 2.91 1.68 -8.57
CA LEU A 81 3.34 2.82 -7.76
C LEU A 81 3.71 4.06 -8.58
N ASP A 82 3.86 3.91 -9.89
CA ASP A 82 4.19 4.99 -10.81
C ASP A 82 3.56 4.79 -12.19
N ASP A 83 3.70 5.78 -13.06
CA ASP A 83 3.17 5.78 -14.43
C ASP A 83 3.82 4.72 -15.33
N SER A 84 4.97 4.17 -14.92
CA SER A 84 5.63 3.06 -15.63
C SER A 84 5.08 1.69 -15.22
N GLY A 85 4.18 1.65 -14.23
CA GLY A 85 3.59 0.44 -13.72
C GLY A 85 4.53 -0.35 -12.81
N HIS A 86 5.60 0.26 -12.28
CA HIS A 86 6.47 -0.44 -11.35
C HIS A 86 5.70 -0.80 -10.08
N THR A 87 5.84 -2.05 -9.66
CA THR A 87 5.17 -2.58 -8.48
C THR A 87 6.13 -2.71 -7.30
N LEU A 88 5.61 -2.89 -6.09
CA LEU A 88 6.44 -3.21 -4.94
C LEU A 88 7.31 -4.47 -5.17
N ASP A 89 6.77 -5.52 -5.80
CA ASP A 89 7.55 -6.72 -6.13
C ASP A 89 8.73 -6.41 -7.05
N PHE A 90 8.53 -5.52 -8.03
CA PHE A 90 9.60 -5.04 -8.89
C PHE A 90 10.65 -4.25 -8.07
N LEU A 91 10.21 -3.27 -7.28
CA LEU A 91 11.11 -2.43 -6.49
C LEU A 91 11.95 -3.26 -5.49
N TYR A 92 11.39 -4.29 -4.87
CA TYR A 92 12.15 -5.17 -3.98
C TYR A 92 13.29 -5.93 -4.68
N ARG A 93 13.25 -6.07 -6.01
CA ARG A 93 14.28 -6.76 -6.79
C ARG A 93 15.30 -5.82 -7.39
N THR A 94 14.91 -4.57 -7.67
CA THR A 94 15.69 -3.66 -8.52
C THR A 94 16.13 -2.37 -7.85
N ALA A 95 15.45 -1.94 -6.79
CA ALA A 95 15.68 -0.65 -6.13
C ALA A 95 16.31 -0.84 -4.75
N THR A 96 16.96 0.22 -4.23
CA THR A 96 17.37 0.24 -2.82
C THR A 96 16.16 0.43 -1.91
N GLU A 97 16.33 0.19 -0.61
CA GLU A 97 15.28 0.42 0.39
C GLU A 97 14.84 1.89 0.41
N GLU A 98 15.79 2.82 0.31
CA GLU A 98 15.53 4.26 0.26
C GLU A 98 14.73 4.66 -0.97
N GLU A 99 15.10 4.10 -2.15
CA GLU A 99 14.38 4.33 -3.40
C GLU A 99 12.95 3.78 -3.33
N ALA A 100 12.78 2.55 -2.85
CA ALA A 100 11.47 1.93 -2.69
C ALA A 100 10.58 2.75 -1.74
N HIS A 101 11.12 3.21 -0.62
CA HIS A 101 10.41 4.10 0.30
C HIS A 101 10.04 5.44 -0.33
N ALA A 102 10.94 6.06 -1.09
CA ALA A 102 10.69 7.34 -1.76
C ALA A 102 9.56 7.22 -2.80
N ILE A 103 9.60 6.15 -3.62
CA ILE A 103 8.58 5.88 -4.64
C ILE A 103 7.23 5.64 -3.98
N VAL A 104 7.16 4.79 -2.95
CA VAL A 104 5.90 4.54 -2.24
C VAL A 104 5.37 5.80 -1.55
N THR A 105 6.23 6.62 -0.96
CA THR A 105 5.83 7.88 -0.32
C THR A 105 5.22 8.85 -1.35
N SER A 106 5.84 8.95 -2.53
CA SER A 106 5.33 9.75 -3.64
C SER A 106 3.96 9.24 -4.10
N TRP A 107 3.84 7.94 -4.32
CA TRP A 107 2.58 7.29 -4.67
C TRP A 107 1.48 7.58 -3.64
N LEU A 108 1.75 7.35 -2.34
CA LEU A 108 0.79 7.61 -1.26
C LEU A 108 0.29 9.05 -1.29
N ARG A 109 1.18 10.03 -1.45
CA ARG A 109 0.82 11.46 -1.50
C ARG A 109 -0.08 11.76 -2.70
N ASN A 110 0.28 11.27 -3.88
CA ASN A 110 -0.47 11.49 -5.11
C ASN A 110 -1.85 10.83 -5.05
N THR A 111 -1.92 9.56 -4.64
CA THR A 111 -3.18 8.83 -4.50
C THR A 111 -4.10 9.46 -3.44
N ILE A 112 -3.56 9.89 -2.31
CA ILE A 112 -4.33 10.61 -1.27
C ILE A 112 -4.88 11.93 -1.83
N ALA A 113 -4.07 12.68 -2.58
CA ALA A 113 -4.51 13.94 -3.19
C ALA A 113 -5.64 13.70 -4.20
N GLN A 114 -5.51 12.69 -5.05
CA GLN A 114 -6.54 12.28 -5.99
C GLN A 114 -7.83 11.87 -5.29
N LEU A 115 -7.77 10.99 -4.28
CA LEU A 115 -8.95 10.55 -3.54
C LEU A 115 -9.66 11.71 -2.83
N LYS A 116 -8.90 12.67 -2.26
CA LYS A 116 -9.47 13.89 -1.68
C LYS A 116 -10.17 14.74 -2.72
N TYR A 117 -9.57 14.89 -3.89
CA TYR A 117 -10.17 15.62 -5.01
C TYR A 117 -11.47 14.94 -5.45
N GLU A 118 -11.49 13.62 -5.68
CA GLU A 118 -12.70 12.88 -6.06
C GLU A 118 -13.83 13.02 -5.02
N LEU A 119 -13.49 12.94 -3.73
CA LEU A 119 -14.46 13.11 -2.64
C LEU A 119 -15.03 14.53 -2.56
N ALA A 120 -14.25 15.56 -2.92
CA ALA A 120 -14.69 16.95 -2.95
C ALA A 120 -15.46 17.30 -4.24
N SER A 121 -15.10 16.67 -5.36
CA SER A 121 -15.65 16.95 -6.70
C SER A 121 -16.95 16.20 -6.95
N GLY A 122 -17.20 15.10 -6.24
CA GLY A 122 -18.32 14.19 -6.55
C GLY A 122 -18.16 13.47 -7.89
N ASP A 123 -17.02 13.62 -8.57
CA ASP A 123 -16.74 13.15 -9.93
C ASP A 123 -15.59 12.14 -9.91
N PHE A 124 -15.71 11.09 -10.72
CA PHE A 124 -14.85 9.91 -10.70
C PHE A 124 -14.21 9.70 -12.07
N PRO A 125 -12.90 9.93 -12.24
CA PRO A 125 -12.16 9.37 -13.35
C PRO A 125 -11.65 7.98 -12.97
N ILE A 126 -12.11 6.96 -13.71
CA ILE A 126 -11.54 5.61 -13.72
C ILE A 126 -10.15 5.71 -14.37
N PRO A 127 -9.05 5.34 -13.70
CA PRO A 127 -7.80 5.11 -14.41
C PRO A 127 -7.95 3.86 -15.28
N GLN A 128 -7.72 4.04 -16.58
CA GLN A 128 -7.73 2.98 -17.61
C GLN A 128 -6.58 2.01 -17.40
#